data_AF-A0A3D2UCY2-F1
#
_entry.id   AF-A0A3D2UCY2-F1
#
_cell.length_a   1.000
_cell.length_b   1.000
_cell.length_c   1.000
_cell.angle_alpha   90.00
_cell.angle_beta   90.00
_cell.angle_gamma   90.00
#
_symmetry.space_group_name_H-M   'P 1'
#
loop_
_entity.id
_entity.type
_entity.pdbx_description
1 polymer ?
#
loop_
_entity_poly.entity_id
_entity_poly.type
_entity_poly.pdbx_seq_one_letter_code
_entity_poly.pdbx_strand_id
1 'polypeptide(L)'
;MITISKKFSWLSVCFLLACDAEVSQPEVGEEPGEPVDLSSYFITPTLCGDSEGPTCTSLRLGDAYLTTTSPAQGKLFACVAGNAGAPGSNPARITWIDWAAGTWNLLAKPFLPSGSFSPQSGSVSVSEDGGIRSITVNNLPVDGRIGDWPMTQYAALSAIDGNPGVPAATNVTFNIPIAPVVSVTPSCTSLGAIGVTLNGVVLYNAVDARGNDAVAHEIVDEFGGHPAMSAYHYHFLPERLDSAPMSDGHSGLVGYIRDGFGLYGYDGEGGVELTNADLDECHGHDHSPLGYHYHATIEYPYTIGCYRGDPESASFSSVRTVEDKAGGISYEVKTEPVRAFLKGMIAHHQQALDMVALVPRSTYGRDIREVAVRMHITQSEEIKLMQYWLNGDVIPDDDVGVVSGDQDRLMPGMLSEERMAKLRTAQGDDFDRLFLQSMIEHHKGAIEMVHVFLERFGSLGETIVVDWFIDHIKAEQGIEVARMSRMLARLP
;
A
#
# COMPACT_ATOMS: atom_id res chain seq x y z
N MET A 1 -40.35 -48.53 -33.74
CA MET A 1 -38.96 -48.86 -34.10
C MET A 1 -38.89 -48.96 -35.61
N ILE A 2 -38.35 -47.98 -36.31
CA ILE A 2 -37.76 -48.22 -37.63
C ILE A 2 -36.39 -47.55 -37.63
N THR A 3 -35.40 -48.39 -37.90
CA THR A 3 -34.00 -48.24 -37.55
C THR A 3 -33.25 -47.56 -38.70
N ILE A 4 -32.58 -46.45 -38.34
CA ILE A 4 -31.23 -45.99 -38.67
C ILE A 4 -30.48 -46.77 -39.78
N SER A 5 -29.83 -46.05 -40.70
CA SER A 5 -28.34 -45.94 -40.80
C SER A 5 -27.90 -45.42 -42.18
N LYS A 6 -27.32 -44.19 -42.28
CA LYS A 6 -25.86 -43.87 -42.51
C LYS A 6 -25.40 -44.12 -43.97
N LYS A 7 -24.49 -43.39 -44.63
CA LYS A 7 -23.40 -42.42 -44.32
C LYS A 7 -22.92 -41.91 -45.71
N PHE A 8 -22.73 -40.60 -45.97
CA PHE A 8 -21.50 -39.77 -45.92
C PHE A 8 -20.58 -39.70 -47.17
N SER A 9 -20.10 -38.46 -47.43
CA SER A 9 -18.98 -37.97 -48.29
C SER A 9 -19.32 -37.59 -49.75
N TRP A 10 -19.44 -36.30 -50.13
CA TRP A 10 -18.42 -35.29 -50.54
C TRP A 10 -17.57 -35.79 -51.74
N LEU A 11 -17.46 -35.16 -52.93
CA LEU A 11 -17.48 -33.74 -53.37
C LEU A 11 -17.61 -33.64 -54.92
N SER A 12 -18.26 -32.60 -55.47
CA SER A 12 -18.11 -31.98 -56.83
C SER A 12 -19.40 -31.21 -57.18
N VAL A 13 -19.48 -30.06 -57.87
CA VAL A 13 -18.58 -29.14 -58.58
C VAL A 13 -19.40 -27.86 -58.87
N CYS A 14 -18.72 -26.71 -58.84
CA CYS A 14 -18.93 -25.37 -59.45
C CYS A 14 -20.31 -24.87 -59.96
N PHE A 15 -20.56 -23.56 -59.73
CA PHE A 15 -20.91 -22.47 -60.69
C PHE A 15 -21.39 -21.26 -59.84
N LEU A 16 -21.14 -19.96 -60.07
CA LEU A 16 -20.24 -19.10 -60.86
C LEU A 16 -20.60 -17.64 -60.41
N LEU A 17 -19.66 -16.68 -60.56
CA LEU A 17 -19.78 -15.19 -60.42
C LEU A 17 -19.63 -14.63 -58.99
N ALA A 18 -18.84 -13.60 -58.67
CA ALA A 18 -18.11 -12.58 -59.44
C ALA A 18 -16.91 -12.03 -58.63
N CYS A 19 -16.02 -11.30 -59.32
CA CYS A 19 -14.76 -10.69 -58.88
C CYS A 19 -14.77 -9.98 -57.51
N ASP A 20 -13.67 -10.10 -56.76
CA ASP A 20 -12.90 -8.92 -56.33
C ASP A 20 -11.48 -9.30 -55.90
N ALA A 21 -10.58 -8.34 -56.11
CA ALA A 21 -9.13 -8.46 -56.19
C ALA A 21 -8.44 -8.90 -54.88
N GLU A 22 -7.29 -9.54 -55.05
CA GLU A 22 -6.31 -9.82 -54.00
C GLU A 22 -5.99 -8.55 -53.20
N VAL A 23 -6.39 -8.52 -51.93
CA VAL A 23 -5.83 -7.59 -50.95
C VAL A 23 -4.65 -8.30 -50.31
N SER A 24 -3.45 -7.96 -50.78
CA SER A 24 -2.20 -8.25 -50.09
C SER A 24 -2.30 -7.72 -48.66
N GLN A 25 -2.22 -8.61 -47.67
CA GLN A 25 -2.04 -8.20 -46.29
C GLN A 25 -0.69 -7.48 -46.18
N PRO A 26 -0.60 -6.27 -45.60
CA PRO A 26 0.69 -5.74 -45.22
C PRO A 26 1.17 -6.60 -44.05
N GLU A 27 2.20 -7.40 -44.28
CA GLU A 27 3.10 -7.77 -43.20
C GLU A 27 3.66 -6.45 -42.66
N VAL A 28 3.11 -5.99 -41.54
CA VAL A 28 3.79 -4.98 -40.71
C VAL A 28 4.90 -5.74 -40.03
N GLY A 29 6.01 -5.92 -40.76
CA GLY A 29 7.30 -6.01 -40.13
C GLY A 29 7.51 -4.66 -39.45
N GLU A 30 7.27 -4.60 -38.14
CA GLU A 30 8.06 -3.68 -37.32
C GLU A 30 9.50 -4.15 -37.51
N GLU A 31 10.22 -3.50 -38.43
CA GLU A 31 11.66 -3.49 -38.33
C GLU A 31 11.99 -3.10 -36.88
N PRO A 32 12.88 -3.82 -36.18
CA PRO A 32 13.28 -3.43 -34.85
C PRO A 32 13.82 -2.01 -34.96
N GLY A 33 13.04 -1.04 -34.47
CA GLY A 33 13.38 0.37 -34.53
C GLY A 33 14.80 0.55 -34.01
N GLU A 34 15.56 1.46 -34.62
CA GLU A 34 16.94 1.70 -34.24
C GLU A 34 17.06 1.79 -32.70
N PRO A 35 18.14 1.21 -32.12
CA PRO A 35 18.37 1.31 -30.69
C PRO A 35 18.28 2.77 -30.27
N VAL A 36 17.30 3.11 -29.44
CA VAL A 36 17.15 4.45 -28.92
C VAL A 36 18.32 4.69 -27.96
N ASP A 37 19.17 5.66 -28.28
CA ASP A 37 20.26 6.06 -27.39
C ASP A 37 19.67 6.72 -26.14
N LEU A 38 19.86 6.07 -24.98
CA LEU A 38 19.39 6.53 -23.69
C LEU A 38 20.48 7.19 -22.85
N SER A 39 21.71 7.28 -23.37
CA SER A 39 22.87 7.73 -22.59
C SER A 39 22.73 9.13 -22.02
N SER A 40 21.93 10.00 -22.66
CA SER A 40 21.61 11.35 -22.14
C SER A 40 20.72 11.36 -20.90
N TYR A 41 20.11 10.22 -20.55
CA TYR A 41 19.24 10.05 -19.38
C TYR A 41 19.93 9.33 -18.22
N PHE A 42 21.19 8.95 -18.36
CA PHE A 42 21.92 8.27 -17.29
C PHE A 42 22.46 9.29 -16.30
N ILE A 43 22.42 8.93 -15.02
CA ILE A 43 23.02 9.70 -13.94
C ILE A 43 24.23 8.95 -13.38
N THR A 44 25.08 9.66 -12.65
CA THR A 44 26.19 9.06 -11.91
C THR A 44 26.06 9.49 -10.46
N PRO A 45 25.35 8.71 -9.62
CA PRO A 45 25.24 8.98 -8.20
C PRO A 45 26.61 8.98 -7.56
N THR A 46 26.80 9.86 -6.57
CA THR A 46 28.02 9.97 -5.79
C THR A 46 28.30 8.67 -5.02
N LEU A 47 27.26 8.01 -4.51
CA LEU A 47 27.31 6.69 -3.86
C LEU A 47 27.92 5.60 -4.76
N CYS A 48 27.91 5.78 -6.09
CA CYS A 48 28.53 4.83 -7.01
C CYS A 48 29.99 5.16 -7.36
N GLY A 49 30.53 6.22 -6.76
CA GLY A 49 31.86 6.74 -7.06
C GLY A 49 32.97 6.24 -6.13
N ASP A 50 32.61 5.59 -5.03
CA ASP A 50 33.55 4.98 -4.10
C ASP A 50 33.73 3.47 -4.35
N SER A 51 34.47 2.82 -3.45
CA SER A 51 34.63 1.36 -3.43
C SER A 51 34.04 0.74 -2.18
N GLU A 52 33.22 1.51 -1.47
CA GLU A 52 32.50 1.10 -0.27
C GLU A 52 31.08 0.67 -0.70
N GLY A 53 30.37 -0.04 0.17
CA GLY A 53 29.01 -0.45 -0.12
C GLY A 53 28.78 -1.39 -1.34
N PRO A 54 27.53 -1.45 -1.84
CA PRO A 54 27.12 -2.32 -2.93
C PRO A 54 27.58 -1.84 -4.32
N THR A 55 27.92 -2.80 -5.19
CA THR A 55 28.33 -2.47 -6.56
C THR A 55 27.16 -2.00 -7.42
N CYS A 56 27.07 -0.70 -7.71
CA CYS A 56 25.99 -0.09 -8.51
C CYS A 56 25.77 -0.68 -9.91
N THR A 57 26.76 -1.34 -10.50
CA THR A 57 26.62 -1.99 -11.81
C THR A 57 25.97 -3.37 -11.75
N SER A 58 25.75 -3.91 -10.55
CA SER A 58 25.17 -5.24 -10.32
C SER A 58 24.40 -5.27 -9.01
N LEU A 59 23.49 -4.31 -8.82
CA LEU A 59 22.59 -4.29 -7.66
C LEU A 59 21.61 -5.45 -7.75
N ARG A 60 21.28 -6.07 -6.62
CA ARG A 60 20.24 -7.10 -6.55
C ARG A 60 18.89 -6.57 -7.04
N LEU A 61 18.21 -7.33 -7.91
CA LEU A 61 16.86 -7.04 -8.37
C LEU A 61 15.83 -7.47 -7.31
N GLY A 62 14.96 -6.56 -6.91
CA GLY A 62 14.00 -6.76 -5.81
C GLY A 62 12.84 -7.73 -6.07
N ASP A 63 12.54 -8.09 -7.33
CA ASP A 63 11.34 -8.84 -7.74
C ASP A 63 11.14 -10.16 -6.97
N ALA A 64 12.23 -10.83 -6.57
CA ALA A 64 12.19 -12.10 -5.83
C ALA A 64 12.16 -11.93 -4.30
N TYR A 65 12.20 -10.70 -3.80
CA TYR A 65 12.37 -10.35 -2.39
C TYR A 65 11.15 -9.68 -1.76
N LEU A 66 10.05 -9.54 -2.52
CA LEU A 66 8.73 -9.23 -1.98
C LEU A 66 8.14 -10.47 -1.28
N THR A 67 7.60 -10.29 -0.08
CA THR A 67 6.88 -11.31 0.68
C THR A 67 5.63 -10.73 1.34
N THR A 68 4.61 -11.57 1.51
CA THR A 68 3.36 -11.22 2.21
C THR A 68 3.12 -12.07 3.46
N THR A 69 4.11 -12.85 3.87
CA THR A 69 3.96 -13.81 4.96
C THR A 69 4.66 -13.41 6.24
N SER A 70 5.88 -12.88 6.14
CA SER A 70 6.74 -12.59 7.29
C SER A 70 7.89 -11.67 6.90
N PRO A 71 8.41 -10.86 7.83
CA PRO A 71 9.63 -10.08 7.63
C PRO A 71 10.86 -10.98 7.52
N ALA A 72 11.87 -10.50 6.80
CA ALA A 72 13.19 -11.13 6.71
C ALA A 72 14.22 -10.08 6.24
N GLN A 73 15.47 -10.22 6.68
CA GLN A 73 16.57 -9.34 6.29
C GLN A 73 16.68 -9.22 4.77
N GLY A 74 16.80 -7.98 4.29
CA GLY A 74 16.84 -7.66 2.87
C GLY A 74 15.58 -8.09 2.10
N LYS A 75 14.41 -8.19 2.74
CA LYS A 75 13.13 -8.43 2.04
C LYS A 75 12.14 -7.33 2.37
N LEU A 76 11.20 -7.11 1.46
CA LEU A 76 10.04 -6.28 1.72
C LEU A 76 8.87 -7.16 2.16
N PHE A 77 8.37 -6.95 3.37
CA PHE A 77 7.15 -7.56 3.89
C PHE A 77 5.96 -6.61 3.69
N ALA A 78 5.20 -6.83 2.61
CA ALA A 78 4.01 -6.05 2.28
C ALA A 78 2.72 -6.76 2.71
N CYS A 79 1.67 -6.01 3.05
CA CYS A 79 0.42 -6.57 3.54
C CYS A 79 -0.38 -7.29 2.45
N VAL A 80 -0.17 -6.89 1.20
CA VAL A 80 -0.79 -7.46 0.02
C VAL A 80 0.26 -7.71 -1.05
N ALA A 81 0.01 -8.67 -1.93
CA ALA A 81 0.85 -8.88 -3.09
C ALA A 81 0.58 -7.78 -4.13
N GLY A 82 1.52 -7.57 -5.03
CA GLY A 82 1.29 -6.74 -6.21
C GLY A 82 0.26 -7.35 -7.17
N ASN A 83 -0.33 -6.51 -8.01
CA ASN A 83 -1.29 -6.91 -9.03
C ASN A 83 -0.57 -7.01 -10.39
N ALA A 84 -0.28 -8.23 -10.84
CA ALA A 84 0.39 -8.47 -12.13
C ALA A 84 -0.35 -7.87 -13.34
N GLY A 85 -1.65 -7.59 -13.23
CA GLY A 85 -2.45 -6.92 -14.28
C GLY A 85 -2.43 -5.39 -14.22
N ALA A 86 -1.75 -4.78 -13.24
CA ALA A 86 -1.64 -3.33 -13.14
C ALA A 86 -0.83 -2.75 -14.32
N PRO A 87 -1.05 -1.46 -14.67
CA PRO A 87 -0.11 -0.72 -15.52
C PRO A 87 1.31 -0.71 -14.93
N GLY A 88 2.30 -0.47 -15.77
CA GLY A 88 3.72 -0.45 -15.39
C GLY A 88 4.59 -0.62 -16.63
N SER A 89 5.91 -0.55 -16.45
CA SER A 89 6.89 -0.55 -17.52
C SER A 89 6.80 -1.76 -18.47
N ASN A 90 7.29 -1.57 -19.69
CA ASN A 90 7.44 -2.59 -20.70
C ASN A 90 8.78 -3.32 -20.52
N PRO A 91 8.78 -4.57 -20.00
CA PRO A 91 10.01 -5.30 -19.71
C PRO A 91 10.85 -5.58 -20.96
N ALA A 92 10.26 -5.63 -22.15
CA ALA A 92 10.98 -5.84 -23.41
C ALA A 92 11.85 -4.64 -23.81
N ARG A 93 11.65 -3.47 -23.18
CA ARG A 93 12.40 -2.24 -23.44
C ARG A 93 13.44 -1.95 -22.35
N ILE A 94 13.45 -2.72 -21.26
CA ILE A 94 14.40 -2.57 -20.16
C ILE A 94 15.70 -3.27 -20.54
N THR A 95 16.79 -2.51 -20.60
CA THR A 95 18.11 -2.99 -21.04
C THR A 95 19.15 -3.06 -19.93
N TRP A 96 18.86 -2.50 -18.76
CA TRP A 96 19.77 -2.43 -17.61
C TRP A 96 19.54 -3.53 -16.56
N ILE A 97 18.51 -4.35 -16.73
CA ILE A 97 18.23 -5.51 -15.87
C ILE A 97 18.80 -6.78 -16.52
N ASP A 98 19.65 -7.49 -15.78
CA ASP A 98 20.04 -8.86 -16.09
C ASP A 98 19.11 -9.84 -15.36
N TRP A 99 18.09 -10.29 -16.08
CA TRP A 99 17.07 -11.22 -15.57
C TRP A 99 17.64 -12.56 -15.16
N ALA A 100 18.72 -13.02 -15.80
CA ALA A 100 19.32 -14.32 -15.49
C ALA A 100 20.18 -14.24 -14.21
N ALA A 101 20.88 -13.12 -14.02
CA ALA A 101 21.64 -12.87 -12.80
C ALA A 101 20.75 -12.40 -11.63
N GLY A 102 19.53 -11.90 -11.90
CA GLY A 102 18.69 -11.28 -10.89
C GLY A 102 19.30 -9.98 -10.36
N THR A 103 19.94 -9.22 -11.25
CA THR A 103 20.61 -7.95 -10.90
C THR A 103 20.27 -6.85 -11.90
N TRP A 104 20.55 -5.60 -11.55
CA TRP A 104 20.38 -4.46 -12.43
C TRP A 104 21.52 -3.44 -12.26
N ASN A 105 21.75 -2.66 -13.32
CA ASN A 105 22.81 -1.67 -13.38
C ASN A 105 22.24 -0.26 -13.26
N LEU A 106 22.43 0.37 -12.11
CA LEU A 106 21.95 1.73 -11.84
C LEU A 106 22.57 2.76 -12.79
N LEU A 107 23.84 2.58 -13.17
CA LEU A 107 24.58 3.50 -14.05
C LEU A 107 24.16 3.39 -15.53
N ALA A 108 23.36 2.37 -15.87
CA ALA A 108 22.77 2.19 -17.20
C ALA A 108 21.25 2.40 -17.21
N LYS A 109 20.66 2.75 -16.06
CA LYS A 109 19.24 3.05 -15.95
C LYS A 109 18.96 4.49 -16.40
N PRO A 110 17.98 4.73 -17.29
CA PRO A 110 17.54 6.07 -17.64
C PRO A 110 16.66 6.70 -16.55
N PHE A 111 16.81 8.00 -16.39
CA PHE A 111 16.05 8.86 -15.48
C PHE A 111 15.42 10.02 -16.25
N LEU A 112 14.23 10.47 -15.82
CA LEU A 112 13.64 11.69 -16.36
C LEU A 112 14.51 12.90 -15.95
N PRO A 113 15.01 13.71 -16.89
CA PRO A 113 15.88 14.82 -16.57
C PRO A 113 15.10 15.99 -15.96
N SER A 114 15.79 16.95 -15.36
CA SER A 114 15.23 18.28 -15.09
C SER A 114 14.94 19.05 -16.38
N GLY A 115 14.04 20.03 -16.29
CA GLY A 115 13.64 20.81 -17.45
C GLY A 115 12.83 22.05 -17.08
N SER A 116 11.78 22.31 -17.86
CA SER A 116 10.98 23.54 -17.73
C SER A 116 9.76 23.39 -16.83
N PHE A 117 9.40 22.15 -16.46
CA PHE A 117 8.33 21.88 -15.53
C PHE A 117 8.59 22.56 -14.17
N SER A 118 7.58 23.27 -13.69
CA SER A 118 7.65 24.01 -12.42
C SER A 118 6.30 23.90 -11.71
N PRO A 119 6.13 22.95 -10.78
CA PRO A 119 4.91 22.86 -9.98
C PRO A 119 4.88 23.95 -8.90
N GLN A 120 3.86 23.90 -8.04
CA GLN A 120 3.83 24.74 -6.84
C GLN A 120 5.03 24.44 -5.94
N SER A 121 5.48 25.42 -5.14
CA SER A 121 6.55 25.20 -4.17
C SER A 121 6.13 24.14 -3.14
N GLY A 122 7.07 23.26 -2.78
CA GLY A 122 6.88 22.30 -1.69
C GLY A 122 6.64 22.99 -0.36
N SER A 123 5.86 22.36 0.51
CA SER A 123 5.63 22.82 1.88
C SER A 123 5.68 21.66 2.86
N VAL A 124 6.26 21.94 4.03
CA VAL A 124 6.28 21.06 5.20
C VAL A 124 5.93 21.90 6.41
N SER A 125 5.00 21.40 7.22
CA SER A 125 4.71 21.95 8.53
C SER A 125 4.68 20.82 9.54
N VAL A 126 5.35 21.04 10.67
CA VAL A 126 5.44 20.08 11.76
C VAL A 126 4.87 20.73 13.00
N SER A 127 3.98 20.02 13.69
CA SER A 127 3.51 20.37 15.02
C SER A 127 3.59 19.15 15.93
N GLU A 128 3.81 19.38 17.21
CA GLU A 128 3.93 18.33 18.21
C GLU A 128 2.99 18.66 19.38
N ASP A 129 2.07 17.75 19.67
CA ASP A 129 1.10 17.88 20.76
C ASP A 129 0.70 16.50 21.29
N GLY A 130 0.52 16.37 22.60
CA GLY A 130 0.03 15.12 23.21
C GLY A 130 0.86 13.86 22.88
N GLY A 131 2.17 14.01 22.65
CA GLY A 131 3.06 12.89 22.28
C GLY A 131 2.99 12.48 20.80
N ILE A 132 2.25 13.22 19.97
CA ILE A 132 2.12 13.01 18.53
C ILE A 132 2.87 14.11 17.79
N ARG A 133 3.60 13.73 16.75
CA ARG A 133 4.11 14.60 15.71
C ARG A 133 3.15 14.56 14.52
N SER A 134 2.60 15.72 14.17
CA SER A 134 1.79 15.92 12.98
C SER A 134 2.63 16.61 11.92
N ILE A 135 2.88 15.92 10.81
CA ILE A 135 3.66 16.40 9.67
C ILE A 135 2.70 16.58 8.49
N THR A 136 2.36 17.81 8.16
CA THR A 136 1.55 18.14 6.99
C THR A 136 2.45 18.62 5.87
N VAL A 137 2.34 17.96 4.72
CA VAL A 137 3.09 18.25 3.50
C VAL A 137 2.14 18.46 2.34
N ASN A 138 2.53 19.25 1.33
CA ASN A 138 1.78 19.32 0.07
C ASN A 138 2.27 18.32 -0.98
N ASN A 139 3.09 17.35 -0.56
CA ASN A 139 3.65 16.27 -1.37
C ASN A 139 4.45 16.74 -2.59
N LEU A 140 5.09 17.91 -2.48
CA LEU A 140 6.07 18.43 -3.43
C LEU A 140 7.36 18.78 -2.67
N PRO A 141 8.53 18.61 -3.31
CA PRO A 141 9.80 18.78 -2.63
C PRO A 141 10.08 20.26 -2.32
N VAL A 142 10.41 20.58 -1.07
CA VAL A 142 10.71 21.96 -0.61
C VAL A 142 11.99 22.55 -1.22
N ASP A 143 12.92 21.68 -1.66
CA ASP A 143 14.14 22.08 -2.36
C ASP A 143 13.89 22.40 -3.84
N GLY A 144 12.66 22.22 -4.32
CA GLY A 144 12.25 22.45 -5.72
C GLY A 144 12.87 21.46 -6.72
N ARG A 145 13.51 20.38 -6.25
CA ARG A 145 14.17 19.40 -7.11
C ARG A 145 13.16 18.35 -7.58
N ILE A 146 12.67 18.53 -8.80
CA ILE A 146 11.71 17.64 -9.47
C ILE A 146 11.99 17.59 -10.98
N GLY A 147 11.74 16.44 -11.61
CA GLY A 147 11.99 16.23 -13.04
C GLY A 147 11.04 16.99 -13.96
N ASP A 148 11.29 16.90 -15.27
CA ASP A 148 10.51 17.57 -16.32
C ASP A 148 9.22 16.82 -16.69
N TRP A 149 8.21 16.90 -15.81
CA TRP A 149 6.93 16.23 -16.01
C TRP A 149 5.98 17.03 -16.95
N PRO A 150 5.07 16.38 -17.70
CA PRO A 150 4.91 14.93 -17.83
C PRO A 150 6.03 14.29 -18.64
N MET A 151 6.41 13.06 -18.25
CA MET A 151 7.35 12.22 -18.97
C MET A 151 6.89 11.91 -20.40
N THR A 152 5.60 11.98 -20.70
CA THR A 152 5.02 11.71 -22.03
C THR A 152 5.57 12.62 -23.15
N GLN A 153 6.29 13.69 -22.81
CA GLN A 153 7.03 14.52 -23.76
C GLN A 153 8.33 13.85 -24.27
N TYR A 154 8.82 12.84 -23.56
CA TYR A 154 10.05 12.10 -23.84
C TYR A 154 9.70 10.74 -24.44
N ALA A 155 9.56 10.67 -25.78
CA ALA A 155 9.12 9.47 -26.49
C ALA A 155 9.96 8.21 -26.17
N ALA A 156 11.28 8.39 -25.98
CA ALA A 156 12.20 7.33 -25.60
C ALA A 156 11.86 6.70 -24.24
N LEU A 157 11.66 7.53 -23.21
CA LEU A 157 11.30 7.10 -21.87
C LEU A 157 9.87 6.55 -21.84
N SER A 158 8.95 7.22 -22.55
CA SER A 158 7.53 6.85 -22.67
C SER A 158 7.30 5.49 -23.32
N ALA A 159 8.23 5.04 -24.17
CA ALA A 159 8.18 3.71 -24.77
C ALA A 159 8.57 2.61 -23.77
N ILE A 160 9.31 2.96 -22.71
CA ILE A 160 9.69 2.05 -21.63
C ILE A 160 8.62 2.05 -20.55
N ASP A 161 8.24 3.23 -20.07
CA ASP A 161 7.25 3.42 -19.01
C ASP A 161 6.17 4.39 -19.53
N GLY A 162 4.91 3.96 -19.50
CA GLY A 162 3.78 4.71 -20.03
C GLY A 162 3.17 5.73 -19.07
N ASN A 163 3.78 5.99 -17.91
CA ASN A 163 3.21 6.83 -16.86
C ASN A 163 2.79 8.24 -17.36
N PRO A 164 1.49 8.59 -17.38
CA PRO A 164 1.01 9.89 -17.84
C PRO A 164 0.95 10.95 -16.73
N GLY A 165 1.41 10.62 -15.52
CA GLY A 165 1.28 11.46 -14.34
C GLY A 165 1.97 12.81 -14.45
N VAL A 166 1.40 13.81 -13.76
CA VAL A 166 1.93 15.16 -13.63
C VAL A 166 1.86 15.56 -12.17
N PRO A 167 2.99 15.74 -11.47
CA PRO A 167 3.01 16.15 -10.07
C PRO A 167 2.18 17.40 -9.81
N ALA A 168 1.32 17.36 -8.80
CA ALA A 168 0.60 18.53 -8.32
C ALA A 168 0.45 18.48 -6.81
N ALA A 169 0.36 19.66 -6.20
CA ALA A 169 0.30 19.77 -4.74
C ALA A 169 -0.92 19.02 -4.20
N THR A 170 -0.68 18.10 -3.28
CA THR A 170 -1.70 17.34 -2.58
C THR A 170 -1.36 17.33 -1.10
N ASN A 171 -2.23 17.89 -0.27
CA ASN A 171 -1.97 17.96 1.16
C ASN A 171 -2.16 16.58 1.80
N VAL A 172 -1.12 16.11 2.50
CA VAL A 172 -1.11 14.86 3.25
C VAL A 172 -0.61 15.16 4.66
N THR A 173 -1.30 14.63 5.67
CA THR A 173 -0.88 14.76 7.08
C THR A 173 -0.51 13.38 7.64
N PHE A 174 0.68 13.27 8.18
CA PHE A 174 1.15 12.11 8.93
C PHE A 174 1.10 12.43 10.42
N ASN A 175 0.31 11.67 11.16
CA ASN A 175 0.33 11.70 12.61
C ASN A 175 1.11 10.47 13.08
N ILE A 176 2.22 10.69 13.78
CA ILE A 176 3.15 9.64 14.21
C ILE A 176 3.58 9.86 15.67
N PRO A 177 3.91 8.81 16.44
CA PRO A 177 4.34 8.99 17.83
C PRO A 177 5.71 9.68 17.87
N ILE A 178 5.90 10.61 18.81
CA ILE A 178 7.22 11.25 19.05
C ILE A 178 8.19 10.27 19.72
N ALA A 179 7.66 9.32 20.48
CA ALA A 179 8.40 8.27 21.18
C ALA A 179 7.90 6.89 20.73
N PRO A 180 8.26 6.45 19.51
CA PRO A 180 7.89 5.13 19.02
C PRO A 180 8.51 4.03 19.89
N VAL A 181 7.85 2.88 19.95
CA VAL A 181 8.31 1.72 20.72
C VAL A 181 8.47 0.55 19.77
N VAL A 182 9.58 -0.19 19.92
CA VAL A 182 9.83 -1.42 19.16
C VAL A 182 8.76 -2.45 19.51
N SER A 183 7.99 -2.87 18.51
CA SER A 183 6.99 -3.91 18.61
C SER A 183 7.65 -5.28 18.72
N VAL A 184 7.05 -6.16 19.52
CA VAL A 184 7.50 -7.57 19.65
C VAL A 184 7.40 -8.33 18.33
N THR A 185 6.47 -7.94 17.46
CA THR A 185 6.27 -8.54 16.14
C THR A 185 6.18 -7.44 15.10
N PRO A 186 7.05 -7.44 14.08
CA PRO A 186 6.95 -6.49 12.98
C PRO A 186 5.63 -6.62 12.22
N SER A 187 5.17 -5.51 11.66
CA SER A 187 4.00 -5.48 10.79
C SER A 187 4.37 -5.14 9.35
N CYS A 188 3.53 -5.56 8.42
CA CYS A 188 3.74 -5.38 7.00
C CYS A 188 3.53 -3.92 6.58
N THR A 189 4.16 -3.51 5.47
CA THR A 189 3.92 -2.19 4.87
C THR A 189 2.69 -2.22 3.95
N SER A 190 2.03 -1.08 3.78
CA SER A 190 1.09 -0.88 2.66
C SER A 190 1.87 -0.71 1.34
N LEU A 191 1.17 -0.79 0.20
CA LEU A 191 1.71 -0.42 -1.12
C LEU A 191 1.63 1.10 -1.39
N GLY A 192 1.11 1.87 -0.44
CA GLY A 192 0.97 3.32 -0.54
C GLY A 192 1.97 4.02 0.39
N ALA A 193 1.55 5.15 0.96
CA ALA A 193 2.37 5.98 1.83
C ALA A 193 2.80 5.23 3.12
N ILE A 194 4.10 4.94 3.24
CA ILE A 194 4.73 4.32 4.41
C ILE A 194 5.43 5.33 5.32
N GLY A 195 5.69 6.53 4.82
CA GLY A 195 6.39 7.57 5.55
C GLY A 195 6.45 8.88 4.79
N VAL A 196 7.19 9.83 5.35
CA VAL A 196 7.38 11.16 4.77
C VAL A 196 8.81 11.64 5.03
N THR A 197 9.43 12.18 3.99
CA THR A 197 10.76 12.77 4.08
C THR A 197 10.70 14.19 4.65
N LEU A 198 11.80 14.68 5.21
CA LEU A 198 11.92 16.06 5.71
C LEU A 198 11.83 17.08 4.57
N ASN A 199 12.11 16.68 3.32
CA ASN A 199 11.93 17.55 2.16
C ASN A 199 10.46 17.61 1.67
N GLY A 200 9.53 16.91 2.31
CA GLY A 200 8.10 17.03 2.07
C GLY A 200 7.49 16.06 1.07
N VAL A 201 8.28 15.11 0.57
CA VAL A 201 7.79 14.08 -0.37
C VAL A 201 7.43 12.81 0.39
N VAL A 202 6.29 12.23 0.03
CA VAL A 202 5.82 10.97 0.58
C VAL A 202 6.70 9.81 0.14
N LEU A 203 6.97 8.88 1.05
CA LEU A 203 7.72 7.66 0.81
C LEU A 203 6.76 6.48 0.66
N TYR A 204 6.92 5.71 -0.42
CA TYR A 204 6.27 4.43 -0.67
C TYR A 204 7.27 3.29 -0.44
N ASN A 205 6.77 2.06 -0.30
CA ASN A 205 7.65 0.90 -0.16
C ASN A 205 8.37 0.58 -1.48
N ALA A 206 9.28 -0.40 -1.48
CA ALA A 206 10.18 -0.64 -2.63
C ALA A 206 9.53 -1.18 -3.91
N VAL A 207 8.20 -1.40 -3.95
CA VAL A 207 7.54 -2.08 -5.08
C VAL A 207 6.56 -1.21 -5.84
N ASP A 208 6.45 -1.50 -7.14
CA ASP A 208 5.43 -0.92 -8.02
C ASP A 208 4.06 -1.57 -7.77
N ALA A 209 3.04 -1.12 -8.51
CA ALA A 209 1.69 -1.70 -8.41
C ALA A 209 1.61 -3.19 -8.80
N ARG A 210 2.59 -3.71 -9.56
CA ARG A 210 2.70 -5.11 -9.96
C ARG A 210 3.46 -5.96 -8.93
N GLY A 211 4.13 -5.33 -7.97
CA GLY A 211 4.97 -5.98 -6.97
C GLY A 211 6.42 -6.18 -7.42
N ASN A 212 6.83 -5.58 -8.52
CA ASN A 212 8.22 -5.58 -8.97
C ASN A 212 9.01 -4.50 -8.23
N ASP A 213 10.34 -4.56 -8.31
CA ASP A 213 11.23 -3.50 -7.85
C ASP A 213 10.96 -2.18 -8.59
N ALA A 214 10.27 -1.24 -7.92
CA ALA A 214 9.85 0.02 -8.55
C ALA A 214 11.04 0.81 -9.08
N VAL A 215 12.13 0.87 -8.32
CA VAL A 215 13.30 1.66 -8.66
C VAL A 215 14.01 1.08 -9.87
N ALA A 216 14.05 -0.25 -10.01
CA ALA A 216 14.66 -0.91 -11.16
C ALA A 216 13.75 -0.87 -12.40
N HIS A 217 12.44 -0.99 -12.26
CA HIS A 217 11.51 -1.12 -13.40
C HIS A 217 10.94 0.21 -13.91
N GLU A 218 10.55 1.13 -13.02
CA GLU A 218 9.85 2.37 -13.37
C GLU A 218 10.84 3.49 -13.71
N ILE A 219 10.40 4.41 -14.58
CA ILE A 219 11.16 5.63 -14.84
C ILE A 219 10.87 6.64 -13.74
N VAL A 220 11.89 6.91 -12.94
CA VAL A 220 11.89 7.99 -11.94
C VAL A 220 12.71 9.16 -12.47
N ASP A 221 12.48 10.35 -11.94
CA ASP A 221 13.30 11.50 -12.29
C ASP A 221 14.69 11.44 -11.64
N GLU A 222 15.62 12.26 -12.14
CA GLU A 222 16.98 12.36 -11.62
C GLU A 222 17.06 12.82 -10.15
N PHE A 223 15.94 13.25 -9.57
CA PHE A 223 15.79 13.57 -8.15
C PHE A 223 15.10 12.46 -7.36
N GLY A 224 14.89 11.29 -7.99
CA GLY A 224 14.53 10.01 -7.41
C GLY A 224 13.04 9.75 -7.22
N GLY A 225 12.16 10.62 -7.73
CA GLY A 225 10.71 10.45 -7.55
C GLY A 225 9.95 10.31 -8.85
N HIS A 226 8.69 9.89 -8.73
CA HIS A 226 7.74 9.83 -9.83
C HIS A 226 6.30 10.00 -9.32
N PRO A 227 5.36 10.41 -10.18
CA PRO A 227 3.97 10.58 -9.80
C PRO A 227 3.13 9.34 -10.06
N ALA A 228 2.26 8.98 -9.12
CA ALA A 228 1.04 8.24 -9.42
C ALA A 228 -0.09 9.25 -9.61
N MET A 229 -0.57 9.41 -10.85
CA MET A 229 -1.45 10.53 -11.24
C MET A 229 -0.79 11.87 -10.91
N SER A 230 -1.21 12.55 -9.84
CA SER A 230 -0.61 13.79 -9.35
C SER A 230 0.26 13.63 -8.11
N ALA A 231 0.23 12.46 -7.46
CA ALA A 231 0.92 12.20 -6.21
C ALA A 231 2.38 11.81 -6.48
N TYR A 232 3.28 12.78 -6.41
CA TYR A 232 4.72 12.56 -6.47
C TYR A 232 5.21 11.82 -5.22
N HIS A 233 6.07 10.82 -5.37
CA HIS A 233 6.56 10.03 -4.24
C HIS A 233 7.93 9.41 -4.55
N TYR A 234 8.57 8.93 -3.48
CA TYR A 234 9.84 8.21 -3.52
C TYR A 234 9.64 6.73 -3.19
N HIS A 235 10.38 5.84 -3.86
CA HIS A 235 10.53 4.42 -3.49
C HIS A 235 11.91 4.12 -2.88
N PHE A 236 12.87 5.03 -3.09
CA PHE A 236 14.20 5.04 -2.52
C PHE A 236 14.55 6.46 -2.08
N LEU A 237 15.56 6.61 -1.21
CA LEU A 237 15.97 7.93 -0.77
C LEU A 237 16.97 8.54 -1.77
N PRO A 238 16.73 9.71 -2.36
CA PRO A 238 17.74 10.35 -3.19
C PRO A 238 18.96 10.76 -2.35
N GLU A 239 20.18 10.46 -2.79
CA GLU A 239 21.43 10.72 -2.02
C GLU A 239 21.57 12.17 -1.55
N ARG A 240 21.05 13.14 -2.33
CA ARG A 240 21.09 14.57 -1.97
C ARG A 240 20.39 14.90 -0.65
N LEU A 241 19.45 14.05 -0.21
CA LEU A 241 18.74 14.23 1.06
C LEU A 241 19.60 13.83 2.24
N ASP A 242 20.58 12.95 2.03
CA ASP A 242 21.59 12.60 3.02
C ASP A 242 22.70 13.66 3.04
N SER A 243 22.44 14.76 3.74
CA SER A 243 23.27 15.97 3.68
C SER A 243 23.69 16.50 5.05
N ALA A 244 23.34 15.79 6.13
CA ALA A 244 23.49 16.27 7.49
C ALA A 244 24.09 15.18 8.41
N PRO A 245 25.34 14.74 8.17
CA PRO A 245 25.96 13.71 8.99
C PRO A 245 26.11 14.15 10.45
N MET A 246 25.99 13.19 11.34
CA MET A 246 26.20 13.30 12.77
C MET A 246 27.69 13.35 13.11
N SER A 247 28.02 13.66 14.37
CA SER A 247 29.41 13.87 14.79
C SER A 247 30.30 12.63 14.71
N ASP A 248 29.70 11.44 14.70
CA ASP A 248 30.34 10.14 14.56
C ASP A 248 30.41 9.65 13.10
N GLY A 249 29.92 10.44 12.14
CA GLY A 249 29.88 10.08 10.72
C GLY A 249 28.58 9.37 10.31
N HIS A 250 27.72 8.99 11.25
CA HIS A 250 26.40 8.43 10.95
C HIS A 250 25.55 9.44 10.17
N SER A 251 24.79 8.99 9.18
CA SER A 251 23.91 9.87 8.41
C SER A 251 22.90 10.60 9.30
N GLY A 252 22.42 11.73 8.82
CA GLY A 252 21.39 12.51 9.51
C GLY A 252 19.98 11.93 9.33
N LEU A 253 19.05 12.44 10.13
CA LEU A 253 17.63 12.17 9.94
C LEU A 253 17.17 12.77 8.59
N VAL A 254 16.53 11.96 7.75
CA VAL A 254 16.03 12.36 6.43
C VAL A 254 14.50 12.28 6.32
N GLY A 255 13.84 11.59 7.24
CA GLY A 255 12.38 11.45 7.24
C GLY A 255 11.87 10.67 8.44
N TYR A 256 10.57 10.41 8.44
CA TYR A 256 9.90 9.58 9.42
C TYR A 256 9.03 8.53 8.75
N ILE A 257 9.03 7.34 9.34
CA ILE A 257 8.15 6.24 8.97
C ILE A 257 6.85 6.34 9.77
N ARG A 258 5.75 5.78 9.24
CA ARG A 258 4.41 5.86 9.84
C ARG A 258 4.34 5.33 11.27
N ASP A 259 5.23 4.41 11.64
CA ASP A 259 5.35 3.89 13.00
C ASP A 259 6.12 4.81 13.97
N GLY A 260 6.55 5.98 13.49
CA GLY A 260 7.18 7.06 14.25
C GLY A 260 8.69 7.01 14.32
N PHE A 261 9.31 5.90 13.91
CA PHE A 261 10.76 5.81 13.86
C PHE A 261 11.33 6.70 12.76
N GLY A 262 12.53 7.24 13.02
CA GLY A 262 13.25 8.04 12.04
C GLY A 262 13.79 7.16 10.90
N LEU A 263 13.81 7.73 9.71
CA LEU A 263 14.58 7.24 8.57
C LEU A 263 15.83 8.10 8.43
N TYR A 264 16.98 7.45 8.33
CA TYR A 264 18.30 8.05 8.21
C TYR A 264 18.89 7.73 6.83
N GLY A 265 19.97 8.44 6.48
CA GLY A 265 20.66 8.25 5.21
C GLY A 265 21.43 6.93 5.10
N TYR A 266 22.46 6.93 4.27
CA TYR A 266 23.17 5.74 3.80
C TYR A 266 24.26 5.24 4.74
N ASP A 267 24.82 6.12 5.57
CA ASP A 267 26.01 5.86 6.36
C ASP A 267 25.68 5.54 7.82
N GLY A 268 26.39 4.56 8.36
CA GLY A 268 26.43 4.24 9.79
C GLY A 268 27.60 4.92 10.50
N GLU A 269 27.93 4.43 11.71
CA GLU A 269 29.07 4.92 12.48
C GLU A 269 30.36 4.95 11.64
N GLY A 270 31.12 6.04 11.72
CA GLY A 270 32.37 6.24 10.99
C GLY A 270 32.19 6.73 9.55
N GLY A 271 30.96 6.97 9.08
CA GLY A 271 30.70 7.37 7.70
C GLY A 271 30.84 6.20 6.72
N VAL A 272 30.52 4.98 7.18
CA VAL A 272 30.59 3.75 6.38
C VAL A 272 29.22 3.48 5.79
N GLU A 273 29.15 3.34 4.47
CA GLU A 273 27.90 3.00 3.78
C GLU A 273 27.34 1.65 4.28
N LEU A 274 26.07 1.64 4.64
CA LEU A 274 25.37 0.47 5.16
C LEU A 274 24.87 -0.45 4.05
N THR A 275 24.94 -1.75 4.34
CA THR A 275 24.39 -2.81 3.50
C THR A 275 23.26 -3.53 4.22
N ASN A 276 22.53 -4.38 3.48
CA ASN A 276 21.55 -5.30 4.07
C ASN A 276 22.14 -6.13 5.22
N ALA A 277 23.45 -6.44 5.20
CA ALA A 277 24.10 -7.25 6.23
C ALA A 277 24.20 -6.53 7.58
N ASP A 278 24.17 -5.19 7.57
CA ASP A 278 24.31 -4.33 8.74
C ASP A 278 22.95 -4.00 9.40
N LEU A 279 21.85 -4.37 8.74
CA LEU A 279 20.47 -4.03 9.12
C LEU A 279 19.65 -5.26 9.48
N ASP A 280 18.62 -5.07 10.30
CA ASP A 280 17.72 -6.12 10.78
C ASP A 280 16.66 -6.56 9.75
N GLU A 281 15.71 -7.40 10.15
CA GLU A 281 14.63 -7.87 9.27
C GLU A 281 13.69 -6.78 8.75
N CYS A 282 13.68 -5.60 9.37
CA CYS A 282 12.90 -4.43 8.95
C CYS A 282 13.74 -3.32 8.34
N HIS A 283 15.03 -3.59 8.07
CA HIS A 283 15.94 -2.63 7.45
C HIS A 283 16.30 -1.45 8.37
N GLY A 284 16.38 -1.71 9.68
CA GLY A 284 16.89 -0.75 10.66
C GLY A 284 17.87 -1.40 11.61
N HIS A 285 18.35 -0.64 12.58
CA HIS A 285 19.15 -1.16 13.69
C HIS A 285 19.03 -0.29 14.93
N ASP A 286 19.52 -0.79 16.07
CA ASP A 286 19.70 -0.01 17.28
C ASP A 286 21.10 0.63 17.31
N HIS A 287 21.18 1.95 17.43
CA HIS A 287 22.43 2.71 17.61
C HIS A 287 22.34 3.54 18.88
N SER A 288 23.30 3.44 19.79
CA SER A 288 23.28 4.23 21.03
C SER A 288 23.97 5.58 20.83
N PRO A 289 23.39 6.72 21.27
CA PRO A 289 22.19 6.87 22.10
C PRO A 289 20.88 7.07 21.30
N LEU A 290 20.92 6.99 19.98
CA LEU A 290 19.81 7.30 19.08
C LEU A 290 18.59 6.38 19.24
N GLY A 291 18.82 5.12 19.61
CA GLY A 291 17.84 4.05 19.66
C GLY A 291 17.62 3.40 18.29
N TYR A 292 16.54 2.62 18.19
CA TYR A 292 16.15 1.99 16.93
C TYR A 292 15.75 3.04 15.89
N HIS A 293 16.23 2.88 14.67
CA HIS A 293 15.86 3.70 13.52
C HIS A 293 16.13 2.95 12.21
N TYR A 294 15.55 3.44 11.12
CA TYR A 294 15.74 2.88 9.77
C TYR A 294 16.82 3.61 9.01
N HIS A 295 17.39 2.94 8.02
CA HIS A 295 18.37 3.50 7.10
C HIS A 295 17.93 3.40 5.65
N ALA A 296 18.33 4.38 4.85
CA ALA A 296 18.35 4.20 3.42
C ALA A 296 19.55 3.35 3.01
N THR A 297 19.39 2.55 1.96
CA THR A 297 20.50 1.82 1.32
C THR A 297 20.29 1.79 -0.18
N ILE A 298 21.35 1.57 -0.95
CA ILE A 298 21.21 1.40 -2.40
C ILE A 298 20.78 -0.02 -2.79
N GLU A 299 20.81 -0.97 -1.85
CA GLU A 299 20.19 -2.27 -2.01
C GLU A 299 18.69 -2.24 -1.72
N TYR A 300 17.91 -3.01 -2.47
CA TYR A 300 16.52 -3.31 -2.11
C TYR A 300 16.43 -3.89 -0.68
N PRO A 301 15.46 -3.48 0.16
CA PRO A 301 14.27 -2.65 -0.11
C PRO A 301 14.46 -1.13 0.00
N TYR A 302 15.69 -0.62 -0.06
CA TYR A 302 16.08 0.79 -0.11
C TYR A 302 15.78 1.65 1.12
N THR A 303 14.75 1.33 1.91
CA THR A 303 14.33 2.12 3.09
C THR A 303 13.86 1.24 4.24
N ILE A 304 12.66 0.64 4.16
CA ILE A 304 12.17 -0.28 5.20
C ILE A 304 11.73 -1.62 4.60
N GLY A 305 11.99 -2.69 5.34
CA GLY A 305 11.46 -4.02 5.05
C GLY A 305 10.11 -4.29 5.71
N CYS A 306 9.85 -3.68 6.86
CA CYS A 306 8.61 -3.77 7.64
C CYS A 306 8.52 -2.61 8.62
N TYR A 307 7.36 -2.43 9.26
CA TYR A 307 7.26 -1.60 10.45
C TYR A 307 7.74 -2.39 11.68
N ARG A 308 8.76 -1.86 12.34
CA ARG A 308 9.27 -2.28 13.64
C ARG A 308 8.48 -1.69 14.80
N GLY A 309 7.82 -0.54 14.61
CA GLY A 309 6.90 0.04 15.58
C GLY A 309 5.45 -0.33 15.32
N ASP A 310 4.54 0.47 15.90
CA ASP A 310 3.10 0.39 15.63
C ASP A 310 2.68 1.60 14.78
N PRO A 311 2.41 1.42 13.47
CA PRO A 311 1.98 2.49 12.57
C PRO A 311 0.63 3.11 12.93
N GLU A 312 -0.15 2.49 13.84
CA GLU A 312 -1.45 3.01 14.27
C GLU A 312 -1.41 3.73 15.62
N SER A 313 -0.28 3.69 16.33
CA SER A 313 -0.16 4.21 17.70
C SER A 313 -0.51 5.70 17.86
N ALA A 314 -0.27 6.53 16.83
CA ALA A 314 -0.62 7.95 16.83
C ALA A 314 -2.07 8.25 16.44
N SER A 315 -2.74 7.33 15.72
CA SER A 315 -4.19 7.38 15.48
C SER A 315 -4.96 7.32 16.81
N PHE A 316 -4.40 6.69 17.84
CA PHE A 316 -5.04 6.52 19.16
C PHE A 316 -4.78 7.64 20.17
N SER A 317 -3.67 8.39 20.07
CA SER A 317 -3.39 9.48 21.03
C SER A 317 -4.16 10.77 20.69
N SER A 318 -4.50 10.98 19.41
CA SER A 318 -5.29 12.14 18.95
C SER A 318 -6.76 12.07 19.39
N VAL A 319 -7.27 10.87 19.69
CA VAL A 319 -8.65 10.67 20.21
C VAL A 319 -8.72 10.93 21.72
N ARG A 320 -7.62 10.79 22.47
CA ARG A 320 -7.60 11.00 23.93
C ARG A 320 -7.56 12.47 24.34
N THR A 321 -7.26 13.39 23.42
CA THR A 321 -7.15 14.84 23.71
C THR A 321 -8.26 15.69 23.09
N VAL A 322 -9.27 15.11 22.42
CA VAL A 322 -10.47 15.85 21.95
C VAL A 322 -11.53 16.00 23.06
N GLU A 323 -11.11 16.21 24.30
CA GLU A 323 -11.88 16.99 25.25
C GLU A 323 -11.18 18.36 25.33
N ASP A 324 -11.90 19.41 24.97
CA ASP A 324 -11.47 20.82 24.94
C ASP A 324 -10.74 21.33 23.68
N LYS A 325 -11.47 21.44 22.57
CA LYS A 325 -11.57 22.72 21.83
C LYS A 325 -12.69 22.70 20.80
N ALA A 326 -13.70 23.52 21.08
CA ALA A 326 -14.76 23.89 20.15
C ALA A 326 -14.17 24.55 18.89
N GLY A 327 -14.20 23.85 17.76
CA GLY A 327 -13.76 24.35 16.45
C GLY A 327 -13.97 23.27 15.39
N GLY A 328 -15.16 23.25 14.79
CA GLY A 328 -15.72 22.11 14.09
C GLY A 328 -14.95 21.63 12.84
N ILE A 329 -14.86 20.31 12.71
CA ILE A 329 -14.76 19.61 11.42
C ILE A 329 -16.19 19.60 10.85
N SER A 330 -16.62 20.75 10.32
CA SER A 330 -17.95 20.90 9.74
C SER A 330 -17.85 21.04 8.24
N TYR A 331 -17.71 19.96 7.49
CA TYR A 331 -18.30 19.76 6.16
C TYR A 331 -18.24 18.24 5.89
N GLU A 332 -19.36 17.64 5.42
CA GLU A 332 -19.44 16.32 4.73
C GLU A 332 -19.95 15.02 5.41
N VAL A 333 -20.42 14.97 6.66
CA VAL A 333 -21.24 13.81 7.16
C VAL A 333 -22.75 13.99 6.88
N LYS A 334 -23.13 14.95 6.03
CA LYS A 334 -24.53 15.39 5.88
C LYS A 334 -25.31 14.69 4.76
N THR A 335 -24.69 13.86 3.94
CA THR A 335 -25.43 13.14 2.89
C THR A 335 -26.06 11.88 3.48
N GLU A 336 -27.35 11.67 3.20
CA GLU A 336 -28.07 10.47 3.66
C GLU A 336 -27.39 9.15 3.25
N PRO A 337 -26.76 9.01 2.06
CA PRO A 337 -25.99 7.82 1.71
C PRO A 337 -24.82 7.52 2.66
N VAL A 338 -24.04 8.54 3.04
CA VAL A 338 -22.91 8.37 3.96
C VAL A 338 -23.41 8.00 5.36
N ARG A 339 -24.46 8.68 5.84
CA ARG A 339 -25.07 8.35 7.15
C ARG A 339 -25.61 6.92 7.17
N ALA A 340 -26.26 6.47 6.09
CA ALA A 340 -26.76 5.11 5.96
C ALA A 340 -25.64 4.06 5.95
N PHE A 341 -24.54 4.32 5.24
CA PHE A 341 -23.36 3.47 5.24
C PHE A 341 -22.74 3.34 6.63
N LEU A 342 -22.48 4.47 7.31
CA LEU A 342 -21.90 4.48 8.66
C LEU A 342 -22.77 3.73 9.67
N LYS A 343 -24.10 3.94 9.63
CA LYS A 343 -25.04 3.20 10.51
C LYS A 343 -25.01 1.68 10.24
N GLY A 344 -24.98 1.29 8.96
CA GLY A 344 -24.89 -0.12 8.58
C GLY A 344 -23.58 -0.75 9.05
N MET A 345 -22.46 -0.06 8.86
CA MET A 345 -21.15 -0.56 9.26
C MET A 345 -20.99 -0.61 10.79
N ILE A 346 -21.56 0.32 11.56
CA ILE A 346 -21.61 0.23 13.04
C ILE A 346 -22.30 -1.06 13.48
N ALA A 347 -23.47 -1.36 12.94
CA ALA A 347 -24.21 -2.57 13.31
C ALA A 347 -23.49 -3.85 12.86
N HIS A 348 -22.79 -3.79 11.73
CA HIS A 348 -21.94 -4.87 11.25
C HIS A 348 -20.80 -5.14 12.25
N HIS A 349 -20.01 -4.12 12.59
CA HIS A 349 -18.96 -4.20 13.60
C HIS A 349 -19.46 -4.69 14.97
N GLN A 350 -20.65 -4.27 15.39
CA GLN A 350 -21.23 -4.70 16.66
C GLN A 350 -21.48 -6.21 16.70
N GLN A 351 -21.94 -6.82 15.59
CA GLN A 351 -22.09 -8.27 15.52
C GLN A 351 -20.73 -8.99 15.54
N ALA A 352 -19.67 -8.40 14.99
CA ALA A 352 -18.31 -8.92 15.15
C ALA A 352 -17.88 -8.93 16.62
N LEU A 353 -18.16 -7.86 17.36
CA LEU A 353 -17.89 -7.79 18.81
C LEU A 353 -18.70 -8.82 19.60
N ASP A 354 -19.95 -9.08 19.20
CA ASP A 354 -20.77 -10.12 19.83
C ASP A 354 -20.18 -11.53 19.62
N MET A 355 -19.64 -11.82 18.44
CA MET A 355 -18.93 -13.06 18.16
C MET A 355 -17.64 -13.16 18.99
N VAL A 356 -16.87 -12.07 19.07
CA VAL A 356 -15.63 -11.98 19.86
C VAL A 356 -15.88 -12.18 21.35
N ALA A 357 -17.00 -11.67 21.88
CA ALA A 357 -17.39 -11.84 23.29
C ALA A 357 -17.63 -13.30 23.71
N LEU A 358 -17.78 -14.23 22.76
CA LEU A 358 -17.90 -15.66 23.03
C LEU A 358 -16.55 -16.33 23.32
N VAL A 359 -15.46 -15.78 22.79
CA VAL A 359 -14.13 -16.42 22.78
C VAL A 359 -13.61 -16.79 24.18
N PRO A 360 -13.68 -15.93 25.22
CA PRO A 360 -13.11 -16.24 26.52
C PRO A 360 -13.71 -17.49 27.19
N ARG A 361 -14.97 -17.80 26.89
CA ARG A 361 -15.72 -18.92 27.48
C ARG A 361 -15.86 -20.15 26.56
N SER A 362 -15.56 -19.99 25.27
CA SER A 362 -15.81 -21.04 24.28
C SER A 362 -14.56 -21.75 23.76
N THR A 363 -13.36 -21.21 24.01
CA THR A 363 -12.10 -21.85 23.57
C THR A 363 -10.92 -21.55 24.49
N TYR A 364 -9.93 -22.45 24.47
CA TYR A 364 -8.60 -22.25 25.08
C TYR A 364 -7.51 -22.04 24.03
N GLY A 365 -7.85 -22.01 22.74
CA GLY A 365 -6.92 -21.77 21.63
C GLY A 365 -6.26 -20.40 21.74
N ARG A 366 -4.94 -20.39 21.90
CA ARG A 366 -4.16 -19.16 22.06
C ARG A 366 -4.31 -18.23 20.85
N ASP A 367 -4.17 -18.77 19.64
CA ASP A 367 -4.23 -17.99 18.40
C ASP A 367 -5.62 -17.36 18.20
N ILE A 368 -6.69 -18.06 18.59
CA ILE A 368 -8.07 -17.54 18.53
C ILE A 368 -8.28 -16.41 19.54
N ARG A 369 -7.74 -16.55 20.75
CA ARG A 369 -7.79 -15.49 21.76
C ARG A 369 -7.02 -14.25 21.34
N GLU A 370 -5.84 -14.41 20.74
CA GLU A 370 -5.02 -13.30 20.25
C GLU A 370 -5.68 -12.56 19.09
N VAL A 371 -6.26 -13.28 18.12
CA VAL A 371 -6.99 -12.62 17.01
C VAL A 371 -8.26 -11.92 17.51
N ALA A 372 -8.97 -12.53 18.47
CA ALA A 372 -10.18 -11.95 19.04
C ALA A 372 -9.91 -10.67 19.84
N VAL A 373 -8.80 -10.59 20.60
CA VAL A 373 -8.39 -9.36 21.29
C VAL A 373 -8.10 -8.25 20.30
N ARG A 374 -7.41 -8.57 19.20
CA ARG A 374 -7.13 -7.58 18.15
C ARG A 374 -8.41 -7.07 17.51
N MET A 375 -9.30 -7.97 17.08
CA MET A 375 -10.60 -7.61 16.52
C MET A 375 -11.46 -6.80 17.49
N HIS A 376 -11.44 -7.14 18.78
CA HIS A 376 -12.14 -6.36 19.79
C HIS A 376 -11.67 -4.92 19.80
N ILE A 377 -10.35 -4.71 19.77
CA ILE A 377 -9.74 -3.39 19.81
C ILE A 377 -10.09 -2.62 18.52
N THR A 378 -9.76 -3.18 17.35
CA THR A 378 -9.93 -2.45 16.08
C THR A 378 -11.41 -2.11 15.82
N GLN A 379 -12.30 -3.11 15.90
CA GLN A 379 -13.72 -2.92 15.60
C GLN A 379 -14.41 -1.98 16.60
N SER A 380 -14.01 -1.98 17.88
CA SER A 380 -14.56 -1.05 18.88
C SER A 380 -14.15 0.40 18.62
N GLU A 381 -12.93 0.62 18.12
CA GLU A 381 -12.43 1.96 17.83
C GLU A 381 -13.01 2.50 16.51
N GLU A 382 -13.18 1.65 15.50
CA GLU A 382 -13.91 1.99 14.27
C GLU A 382 -15.37 2.36 14.55
N ILE A 383 -16.06 1.64 15.46
CA ILE A 383 -17.42 2.01 15.91
C ILE A 383 -17.43 3.41 16.51
N LYS A 384 -16.52 3.71 17.43
CA LYS A 384 -16.45 5.03 18.09
C LYS A 384 -16.23 6.14 17.07
N LEU A 385 -15.37 5.90 16.09
CA LEU A 385 -15.08 6.85 15.02
C LEU A 385 -16.32 7.11 14.14
N MET A 386 -17.02 6.06 13.72
CA MET A 386 -18.26 6.20 12.96
C MET A 386 -19.39 6.89 13.76
N GLN A 387 -19.52 6.57 15.05
CA GLN A 387 -20.47 7.22 15.97
C GLN A 387 -20.15 8.71 16.15
N TYR A 388 -18.86 9.03 16.29
CA TYR A 388 -18.38 10.41 16.36
C TYR A 388 -18.74 11.19 15.09
N TRP A 389 -18.54 10.61 13.91
CA TRP A 389 -18.91 11.25 12.64
C TRP A 389 -20.43 11.44 12.49
N LEU A 390 -21.25 10.50 12.96
CA LEU A 390 -22.71 10.64 12.96
C LEU A 390 -23.23 11.75 13.90
N ASN A 391 -22.38 12.21 14.82
CA ASN A 391 -22.57 13.26 15.82
C ASN A 391 -23.78 13.01 16.74
N GLY A 392 -23.57 12.17 17.76
CA GLY A 392 -24.31 12.21 19.04
C GLY A 392 -25.56 11.34 19.19
N ASP A 393 -26.07 10.71 18.14
CA ASP A 393 -27.14 9.71 18.28
C ASP A 393 -26.51 8.36 18.64
N VAL A 394 -26.45 8.03 19.93
CA VAL A 394 -26.34 6.62 20.34
C VAL A 394 -27.59 5.93 19.83
N ILE A 395 -27.47 5.17 18.74
CA ILE A 395 -28.58 4.39 18.21
C ILE A 395 -28.82 3.25 19.19
N PRO A 396 -30.00 3.18 19.85
CA PRO A 396 -30.38 1.98 20.60
C PRO A 396 -30.41 0.78 19.65
N ASP A 397 -30.09 -0.42 20.13
CA ASP A 397 -30.07 -1.68 19.35
C ASP A 397 -31.31 -1.91 18.45
N ASP A 398 -32.41 -1.22 18.76
CA ASP A 398 -33.73 -1.39 18.19
C ASP A 398 -33.93 -0.71 16.81
N ASP A 399 -33.05 0.21 16.40
CA ASP A 399 -33.26 1.09 15.23
C ASP A 399 -32.49 0.68 13.96
N VAL A 400 -31.85 -0.50 13.93
CA VAL A 400 -31.10 -1.03 12.77
C VAL A 400 -32.01 -1.65 11.69
N GLY A 401 -33.26 -1.21 11.63
CA GLY A 401 -34.13 -1.48 10.51
C GLY A 401 -34.03 -0.36 9.49
N VAL A 402 -33.84 -0.72 8.23
CA VAL A 402 -34.11 0.11 7.03
C VAL A 402 -32.94 0.94 6.49
N VAL A 403 -32.15 0.29 5.62
CA VAL A 403 -31.69 0.94 4.38
C VAL A 403 -32.05 0.03 3.19
N SER A 404 -33.06 0.48 2.43
CA SER A 404 -33.58 -0.08 1.17
C SER A 404 -34.42 -1.37 1.21
N GLY A 405 -35.75 -1.21 1.24
CA GLY A 405 -36.63 -1.76 0.19
C GLY A 405 -36.88 -3.27 0.06
N ASP A 406 -36.32 -4.13 0.90
CA ASP A 406 -36.65 -5.56 0.90
C ASP A 406 -36.44 -6.15 2.31
N GLN A 407 -37.52 -6.52 2.99
CA GLN A 407 -37.56 -6.85 4.42
C GLN A 407 -36.89 -8.19 4.81
N ASP A 408 -36.13 -8.82 3.90
CA ASP A 408 -35.58 -10.18 4.08
C ASP A 408 -34.08 -10.32 3.80
N ARG A 409 -33.34 -9.22 3.57
CA ARG A 409 -31.90 -9.29 3.27
C ARG A 409 -31.05 -8.72 4.41
N LEU A 410 -30.40 -9.61 5.16
CA LEU A 410 -29.28 -9.26 6.04
C LEU A 410 -28.19 -8.51 5.25
N MET A 411 -27.49 -7.57 5.90
CA MET A 411 -26.30 -6.96 5.30
C MET A 411 -25.27 -8.04 4.95
N PRO A 412 -24.50 -7.89 3.85
CA PRO A 412 -23.52 -8.89 3.43
C PRO A 412 -22.63 -9.34 4.59
N GLY A 413 -22.49 -10.65 4.78
CA GLY A 413 -21.63 -11.26 5.80
C GLY A 413 -22.20 -11.30 7.23
N MET A 414 -23.32 -10.63 7.53
CA MET A 414 -23.97 -10.76 8.83
C MET A 414 -24.51 -12.18 9.04
N LEU A 415 -24.29 -12.73 10.23
CA LEU A 415 -24.85 -14.00 10.67
C LEU A 415 -26.34 -13.83 10.99
N SER A 416 -27.13 -14.83 10.60
CA SER A 416 -28.50 -14.99 11.10
C SER A 416 -28.51 -15.35 12.57
N GLU A 417 -29.64 -15.12 13.25
CA GLU A 417 -29.79 -15.51 14.67
C GLU A 417 -29.60 -17.02 14.88
N GLU A 418 -30.01 -17.85 13.91
CA GLU A 418 -29.73 -19.30 13.96
C GLU A 418 -28.22 -19.60 13.98
N ARG A 419 -27.43 -18.89 13.15
CA ARG A 419 -25.97 -19.04 13.10
C ARG A 419 -25.31 -18.50 14.36
N MET A 420 -25.76 -17.35 14.87
CA MET A 420 -25.29 -16.81 16.15
C MET A 420 -25.62 -17.74 17.32
N ALA A 421 -26.81 -18.33 17.37
CA ALA A 421 -27.20 -19.30 18.40
C ALA A 421 -26.32 -20.56 18.34
N LYS A 422 -26.00 -21.05 17.14
CA LYS A 422 -25.06 -22.15 16.94
C LYS A 422 -23.66 -21.80 17.44
N LEU A 423 -23.16 -20.59 17.13
CA LEU A 423 -21.85 -20.14 17.62
C LEU A 423 -21.81 -19.98 19.14
N ARG A 424 -22.89 -19.48 19.78
CA ARG A 424 -23.01 -19.32 21.23
C ARG A 424 -22.93 -20.63 22.01
N THR A 425 -23.32 -21.74 21.39
CA THR A 425 -23.37 -23.08 22.02
C THR A 425 -22.17 -23.95 21.70
N ALA A 426 -21.37 -23.60 20.68
CA ALA A 426 -20.16 -24.31 20.31
C ALA A 426 -19.05 -24.14 21.37
N GLN A 427 -18.16 -25.14 21.45
CA GLN A 427 -17.03 -25.19 22.39
C GLN A 427 -15.80 -25.82 21.72
N GLY A 428 -14.61 -25.44 22.17
CA GLY A 428 -13.34 -26.02 21.70
C GLY A 428 -13.14 -25.88 20.19
N ASP A 429 -12.61 -26.92 19.53
CA ASP A 429 -12.28 -26.89 18.10
C ASP A 429 -13.51 -26.61 17.20
N ASP A 430 -14.70 -27.06 17.62
CA ASP A 430 -15.95 -26.76 16.92
C ASP A 430 -16.29 -25.26 16.98
N PHE A 431 -16.04 -24.61 18.13
CA PHE A 431 -16.16 -23.17 18.25
C PHE A 431 -15.11 -22.46 17.40
N ASP A 432 -13.85 -22.87 17.46
CA ASP A 432 -12.76 -22.23 16.72
C ASP A 432 -13.02 -22.26 15.21
N ARG A 433 -13.49 -23.40 14.69
CA ARG A 433 -13.87 -23.56 13.28
C ARG A 433 -15.05 -22.66 12.91
N LEU A 434 -16.12 -22.69 13.70
CA LEU A 434 -17.31 -21.88 13.43
C LEU A 434 -17.03 -20.38 13.57
N PHE A 435 -16.22 -19.97 14.54
CA PHE A 435 -15.79 -18.59 14.74
C PHE A 435 -14.99 -18.09 13.54
N LEU A 436 -13.95 -18.81 13.12
CA LEU A 436 -13.14 -18.41 11.97
C LEU A 436 -13.94 -18.37 10.67
N GLN A 437 -14.76 -19.38 10.39
CA GLN A 437 -15.60 -19.39 9.19
C GLN A 437 -16.57 -18.21 9.17
N SER A 438 -17.23 -17.96 10.30
CA SER A 438 -18.20 -16.89 10.46
C SER A 438 -17.54 -15.52 10.36
N MET A 439 -16.40 -15.32 11.02
CA MET A 439 -15.71 -14.04 11.02
C MET A 439 -15.04 -13.73 9.67
N ILE A 440 -14.54 -14.74 8.93
CA ILE A 440 -14.07 -14.58 7.55
C ILE A 440 -15.20 -14.13 6.63
N GLU A 441 -16.37 -14.78 6.70
CA GLU A 441 -17.54 -14.39 5.90
C GLU A 441 -18.01 -12.99 6.25
N HIS A 442 -18.04 -12.68 7.54
CA HIS A 442 -18.39 -11.36 8.06
C HIS A 442 -17.47 -10.28 7.50
N HIS A 443 -16.15 -10.44 7.64
CA HIS A 443 -15.16 -9.48 7.14
C HIS A 443 -15.23 -9.28 5.61
N LYS A 444 -15.46 -10.36 4.85
CA LYS A 444 -15.72 -10.24 3.40
C LYS A 444 -16.98 -9.44 3.09
N GLY A 445 -18.01 -9.59 3.93
CA GLY A 445 -19.22 -8.78 3.86
C GLY A 445 -18.96 -7.28 4.07
N ALA A 446 -18.10 -6.92 5.04
CA ALA A 446 -17.69 -5.52 5.25
C ALA A 446 -16.97 -4.94 4.03
N ILE A 447 -16.03 -5.70 3.44
CA ILE A 447 -15.32 -5.31 2.20
C ILE A 447 -16.32 -5.10 1.05
N GLU A 448 -17.29 -5.99 0.91
CA GLU A 448 -18.34 -5.88 -0.11
C GLU A 448 -19.22 -4.64 0.10
N MET A 449 -19.61 -4.35 1.34
CA MET A 449 -20.36 -3.13 1.67
C MET A 449 -19.59 -1.88 1.24
N VAL A 450 -18.27 -1.87 1.43
CA VAL A 450 -17.40 -0.78 0.98
C VAL A 450 -17.34 -0.72 -0.56
N HIS A 451 -17.20 -1.85 -1.25
CA HIS A 451 -17.19 -1.87 -2.72
C HIS A 451 -18.50 -1.35 -3.31
N VAL A 452 -19.65 -1.85 -2.84
CA VAL A 452 -20.98 -1.41 -3.30
C VAL A 452 -21.19 0.07 -3.05
N PHE A 453 -20.69 0.60 -1.93
CA PHE A 453 -20.76 2.02 -1.63
C PHE A 453 -19.95 2.85 -2.66
N LEU A 454 -18.70 2.48 -2.91
CA LEU A 454 -17.83 3.17 -3.87
C LEU A 454 -18.30 3.05 -5.32
N GLU A 455 -18.79 1.88 -5.74
CA GLU A 455 -19.33 1.68 -7.09
C GLU A 455 -20.55 2.57 -7.35
N ARG A 456 -21.38 2.78 -6.32
CA ARG A 456 -22.64 3.51 -6.44
C ARG A 456 -22.47 5.01 -6.29
N PHE A 457 -21.53 5.46 -5.47
CA PHE A 457 -21.38 6.88 -5.10
C PHE A 457 -20.03 7.49 -5.52
N GLY A 458 -19.10 6.71 -6.07
CA GLY A 458 -17.76 7.13 -6.44
C GLY A 458 -16.83 7.30 -5.24
N SER A 459 -15.56 7.69 -5.49
CA SER A 459 -14.77 8.39 -4.47
C SER A 459 -15.49 9.69 -4.17
N LEU A 460 -15.63 10.03 -2.89
CA LEU A 460 -16.37 11.22 -2.52
C LEU A 460 -15.64 12.51 -2.90
N GLY A 461 -14.39 12.43 -3.40
CA GLY A 461 -13.65 13.46 -4.16
C GLY A 461 -13.27 14.72 -3.37
N GLU A 462 -14.12 15.14 -2.44
CA GLU A 462 -13.99 16.25 -1.51
C GLU A 462 -13.88 15.74 -0.06
N THR A 463 -14.23 14.46 0.21
CA THR A 463 -14.30 13.86 1.56
C THR A 463 -13.14 12.90 1.88
N ILE A 464 -11.92 13.44 1.95
CA ILE A 464 -10.67 12.70 2.22
C ILE A 464 -10.76 11.74 3.43
N VAL A 465 -11.52 12.10 4.46
CA VAL A 465 -11.65 11.33 5.71
C VAL A 465 -12.46 10.04 5.54
N VAL A 466 -13.50 10.06 4.70
CA VAL A 466 -14.37 8.89 4.46
C VAL A 466 -13.71 7.93 3.47
N ASP A 467 -13.03 8.45 2.44
CA ASP A 467 -12.27 7.63 1.50
C ASP A 467 -11.10 6.92 2.21
N TRP A 468 -10.41 7.61 3.13
CA TRP A 468 -9.40 6.99 4.00
C TRP A 468 -9.98 5.86 4.86
N PHE A 469 -11.15 6.08 5.47
CA PHE A 469 -11.80 5.07 6.32
C PHE A 469 -12.27 3.85 5.52
N ILE A 470 -12.76 4.07 4.31
CA ILE A 470 -13.14 3.02 3.36
C ILE A 470 -11.92 2.16 3.02
N ASP A 471 -10.78 2.78 2.72
CA ASP A 471 -9.54 2.06 2.43
C ASP A 471 -8.97 1.37 3.67
N HIS A 472 -9.12 1.97 4.85
CA HIS A 472 -8.79 1.37 6.15
C HIS A 472 -9.58 0.08 6.39
N ILE A 473 -10.92 0.11 6.25
CA ILE A 473 -11.76 -1.09 6.39
C ILE A 473 -11.31 -2.18 5.42
N LYS A 474 -11.08 -1.85 4.13
CA LYS A 474 -10.63 -2.86 3.16
C LYS A 474 -9.30 -3.50 3.57
N ALA A 475 -8.36 -2.68 4.00
CA ALA A 475 -7.03 -3.13 4.39
C ALA A 475 -7.08 -4.01 5.66
N GLU A 476 -7.71 -3.51 6.73
CA GLU A 476 -7.77 -4.23 8.01
C GLU A 476 -8.57 -5.53 7.89
N GLN A 477 -9.77 -5.47 7.32
CA GLN A 477 -10.63 -6.65 7.17
C GLN A 477 -9.98 -7.67 6.22
N GLY A 478 -9.24 -7.21 5.20
CA GLY A 478 -8.46 -8.06 4.30
C GLY A 478 -7.31 -8.80 5.00
N ILE A 479 -6.57 -8.10 5.87
CA ILE A 479 -5.48 -8.68 6.69
C ILE A 479 -6.04 -9.74 7.64
N GLU A 480 -7.15 -9.45 8.33
CA GLU A 480 -7.77 -10.40 9.25
C GLU A 480 -8.38 -11.61 8.52
N VAL A 481 -8.99 -11.43 7.34
CA VAL A 481 -9.43 -12.55 6.49
C VAL A 481 -8.26 -13.47 6.14
N ALA A 482 -7.12 -12.90 5.73
CA ALA A 482 -5.93 -13.68 5.38
C ALA A 482 -5.38 -14.44 6.60
N ARG A 483 -5.33 -13.80 7.78
CA ARG A 483 -4.88 -14.44 9.02
C ARG A 483 -5.82 -15.57 9.43
N MET A 484 -7.11 -15.30 9.53
CA MET A 484 -8.11 -16.29 9.93
C MET A 484 -8.18 -17.47 8.96
N SER A 485 -8.03 -17.23 7.66
CA SER A 485 -8.00 -18.31 6.65
C SER A 485 -6.81 -19.26 6.89
N ARG A 486 -5.63 -18.72 7.25
CA ARG A 486 -4.47 -19.53 7.63
C ARG A 486 -4.70 -20.31 8.93
N MET A 487 -5.36 -19.69 9.90
CA MET A 487 -5.71 -20.36 11.16
C MET A 487 -6.70 -21.51 10.90
N LEU A 488 -7.73 -21.27 10.08
CA LEU A 488 -8.77 -22.25 9.76
C LEU A 488 -8.17 -23.46 9.02
N ALA A 489 -7.19 -23.23 8.14
CA ALA A 489 -6.48 -24.30 7.44
C ALA A 489 -5.59 -25.16 8.34
N ARG A 490 -5.26 -24.69 9.56
CA ARG A 490 -4.40 -25.38 10.54
C ARG A 490 -5.20 -26.06 11.65
N LEU A 491 -6.51 -25.80 11.75
CA LEU A 491 -7.35 -26.49 12.73
C LEU A 491 -7.41 -27.99 12.42
N PRO A 492 -7.37 -28.86 13.46
CA PRO A 492 -7.30 -30.31 13.33
C PRO A 492 -8.50 -30.94 12.61
#